data_AF-A0A357F612-F1
#
_entry.id   AF-A0A357F612-F1
#
_cell.length_a   1.000
_cell.length_b   1.000
_cell.length_c   1.000
_cell.angle_alpha   90.00
_cell.angle_beta   90.00
_cell.angle_gamma   90.00
#
_symmetry.space_group_name_H-M   'P 1'
#
loop_
_entity.id
_entity.type
_entity.pdbx_description
1 polymer ?
#
loop_
_entity_poly.entity_id
_entity_poly.type
_entity_poly.pdbx_seq_one_letter_code
_entity_poly.pdbx_strand_id
1 'polypeptide(L)'
;LHIYPDGGVARLRVYGEPHMDWSTIGADQIIDLSASWHGGLALACNDQHFGDMGNLIAPGRGKNMGDGWETRRRRTPGNDWVILRLARKGEVRKIEVDTNFFKGNYPDRCSVDAVFLPVDLPSNLPADNSPESWGTANIAWQTLLPEQKLQADRQHFFEAELQTLGAVNHLRLNIFPDGGVSRFRVSGVKAD
;
A
#
# COMPACT_ATOMS: atom_id res chain seq x y z
N LEU A 1 -11.92 18.90 19.38
CA LEU A 1 -11.96 20.24 18.76
C LEU A 1 -12.81 21.12 19.65
N HIS A 2 -12.23 22.21 20.14
CA HIS A 2 -12.93 23.18 20.98
C HIS A 2 -13.23 24.41 20.12
N ILE A 3 -14.52 24.72 19.90
CA ILE A 3 -14.98 25.89 19.13
C ILE A 3 -15.73 26.78 20.12
N TYR A 4 -15.20 27.98 20.38
CA TYR A 4 -15.77 28.92 21.35
C TYR A 4 -15.73 30.36 20.79
N PRO A 5 -16.81 31.15 20.90
CA PRO A 5 -18.15 30.77 21.38
C PRO A 5 -18.99 30.03 20.32
N ASP A 6 -18.75 30.26 19.03
CA ASP A 6 -19.52 29.67 17.92
C ASP A 6 -18.74 29.75 16.58
N GLY A 7 -19.33 29.21 15.51
CA GLY A 7 -18.76 29.18 14.16
C GLY A 7 -19.01 27.86 13.43
N GLY A 8 -18.48 27.72 12.21
CA GLY A 8 -18.60 26.51 11.39
C GLY A 8 -17.24 25.99 10.93
N VAL A 9 -16.99 24.68 11.08
CA VAL A 9 -15.79 24.00 10.60
C VAL A 9 -16.20 23.01 9.52
N ALA A 10 -15.73 23.23 8.28
CA ALA A 10 -16.06 22.36 7.15
C ALA A 10 -15.31 21.01 7.21
N ARG A 11 -14.05 21.01 7.65
CA ARG A 11 -13.21 19.82 7.80
C ARG A 11 -12.21 20.00 8.94
N LEU A 12 -12.01 18.94 9.73
CA LEU A 12 -10.90 18.79 10.66
C LEU A 12 -10.15 17.52 10.28
N ARG A 13 -8.84 17.63 10.04
CA ARG A 13 -7.96 16.48 9.85
C ARG A 13 -6.98 16.44 11.02
N VAL A 14 -6.94 15.32 11.72
CA VAL A 14 -6.00 15.06 12.80
C VAL A 14 -5.16 13.87 12.37
N TYR A 15 -3.85 14.08 12.29
CA TYR A 15 -2.90 13.05 11.90
C TYR A 15 -2.23 12.48 13.14
N GLY A 16 -1.94 11.19 13.10
CA GLY A 16 -1.28 10.46 14.17
C GLY A 16 -0.88 9.07 13.71
N GLU A 17 0.02 8.44 14.45
CA GLU A 17 0.46 7.08 14.17
C GLU A 17 -0.38 6.08 14.99
N PRO A 18 -1.04 5.11 14.35
CA PRO A 18 -1.74 4.04 15.05
C PRO A 18 -0.77 3.21 15.90
N HIS A 19 -1.12 2.99 17.16
CA HIS A 19 -0.35 2.13 18.05
C HIS A 19 -1.04 0.76 18.18
N MET A 20 -0.31 -0.29 17.80
CA MET A 20 -0.72 -1.69 17.97
C MET A 20 0.25 -2.41 18.91
N ASP A 21 -0.29 -3.12 19.91
CA ASP A 21 0.52 -3.96 20.78
C ASP A 21 0.85 -5.30 20.10
N TRP A 22 1.98 -5.31 19.40
CA TRP A 22 2.48 -6.49 18.67
C TRP A 22 2.86 -7.67 19.55
N SER A 23 2.99 -7.49 20.87
CA SER A 23 3.25 -8.61 21.80
C SER A 23 2.05 -9.55 21.94
N THR A 24 0.85 -9.06 21.62
CA THR A 24 -0.39 -9.85 21.64
C THR A 24 -0.58 -10.72 20.40
N ILE A 25 0.23 -10.51 19.36
CA ILE A 25 0.16 -11.25 18.10
C ILE A 25 1.14 -12.43 18.17
N GLY A 26 0.60 -13.64 17.99
CA GLY A 26 1.42 -14.86 18.00
C GLY A 26 2.45 -14.87 16.87
N ALA A 27 3.57 -15.58 17.06
CA ALA A 27 4.63 -15.67 16.05
C ALA A 27 4.13 -16.24 14.70
N ASP A 28 3.24 -17.24 14.76
CA ASP A 28 2.66 -17.89 13.57
C ASP A 28 1.30 -17.31 13.16
N GLN A 29 0.83 -16.25 13.83
CA GLN A 29 -0.47 -15.66 13.52
C GLN A 29 -0.41 -14.88 12.23
N ILE A 30 -1.21 -15.29 11.24
CA ILE A 30 -1.38 -14.56 10.00
C ILE A 30 -2.22 -13.30 10.26
N ILE A 31 -1.67 -12.15 9.89
CA ILE A 31 -2.30 -10.84 10.04
C ILE A 31 -2.02 -9.95 8.83
N ASP A 32 -2.92 -9.02 8.51
CA ASP A 32 -2.67 -8.00 7.50
C ASP A 32 -1.63 -7.00 8.01
N LEU A 33 -0.40 -7.12 7.50
CA LEU A 33 0.73 -6.25 7.81
C LEU A 33 0.62 -4.90 7.10
N SER A 34 -0.20 -4.77 6.06
CA SER A 34 -0.39 -3.51 5.32
C SER A 34 -1.46 -2.61 5.91
N ALA A 35 -2.35 -3.17 6.74
CA ALA A 35 -3.52 -2.48 7.28
C ALA A 35 -3.18 -1.14 7.94
N SER A 36 -3.88 -0.07 7.55
CA SER A 36 -3.65 1.25 8.13
C SER A 36 -3.93 1.31 9.63
N TRP A 37 -4.92 0.56 10.12
CA TRP A 37 -5.25 0.51 11.55
C TRP A 37 -4.26 -0.31 12.40
N HIS A 38 -3.36 -1.08 11.76
CA HIS A 38 -2.22 -1.69 12.44
C HIS A 38 -0.97 -0.77 12.43
N GLY A 39 -0.98 0.32 11.65
CA GLY A 39 0.15 1.24 11.48
C GLY A 39 0.80 1.19 10.09
N GLY A 40 0.23 0.44 9.13
CA GLY A 40 0.68 0.47 7.74
C GLY A 40 0.47 1.85 7.12
N LEU A 41 1.37 2.24 6.21
CA LEU A 41 1.36 3.60 5.66
C LEU A 41 1.74 3.60 4.18
N ALA A 42 0.96 4.30 3.36
CA ALA A 42 1.37 4.63 1.99
C ALA A 42 2.33 5.82 2.01
N LEU A 43 3.54 5.62 1.48
CA LEU A 43 4.63 6.58 1.58
C LEU A 43 4.75 7.49 0.36
N ALA A 44 4.62 6.91 -0.84
CA ALA A 44 4.79 7.62 -2.10
C ALA A 44 4.10 6.86 -3.24
N CYS A 45 3.70 7.60 -4.27
CA CYS A 45 3.28 7.07 -5.55
C CYS A 45 3.72 8.01 -6.67
N ASN A 46 3.87 7.50 -7.89
CA ASN A 46 4.26 8.35 -9.02
C ASN A 46 3.09 9.16 -9.62
N ASP A 47 1.85 8.71 -9.43
CA ASP A 47 0.64 9.39 -9.86
C ASP A 47 -0.52 9.10 -8.89
N GLN A 48 -1.40 10.09 -8.72
CA GLN A 48 -2.59 9.99 -7.88
C GLN A 48 -3.71 10.87 -8.45
N HIS A 49 -4.15 10.55 -9.67
CA HIS A 49 -5.14 11.34 -10.38
C HIS A 49 -6.50 11.39 -9.67
N PHE A 50 -7.01 10.24 -9.21
CA PHE A 50 -8.23 10.13 -8.42
C PHE A 50 -8.05 9.18 -7.24
N GLY A 51 -8.71 9.48 -6.12
CA GLY A 51 -8.57 8.71 -4.89
C GLY A 51 -7.18 8.88 -4.25
N ASP A 52 -7.04 8.46 -3.00
CA ASP A 52 -5.78 8.60 -2.25
C ASP A 52 -5.04 7.25 -2.16
N MET A 53 -3.70 7.24 -2.28
CA MET A 53 -2.92 6.01 -2.14
C MET A 53 -3.16 5.30 -0.80
N GLY A 54 -3.47 6.03 0.27
CA GLY A 54 -3.83 5.47 1.57
C GLY A 54 -5.14 4.68 1.56
N ASN A 55 -6.01 4.87 0.56
CA ASN A 55 -7.24 4.10 0.42
C ASN A 55 -6.98 2.61 0.18
N LEU A 56 -5.84 2.26 -0.43
CA LEU A 56 -5.46 0.87 -0.70
C LEU A 56 -5.44 0.01 0.57
N ILE A 57 -5.03 0.61 1.68
CA ILE A 57 -4.85 -0.07 2.97
C ILE A 57 -5.94 0.29 3.99
N ALA A 58 -6.93 1.11 3.61
CA ALA A 58 -8.05 1.51 4.46
C ALA A 58 -8.99 0.32 4.79
N PRO A 59 -9.70 0.29 5.93
CA PRO A 59 -10.58 -0.83 6.32
C PRO A 59 -11.61 -1.25 5.27
N GLY A 60 -11.97 -2.54 5.32
CA GLY A 60 -13.01 -3.13 4.48
C GLY A 60 -12.70 -3.09 2.98
N ARG A 61 -13.74 -3.15 2.16
CA ARG A 61 -13.68 -2.96 0.70
C ARG A 61 -14.20 -1.56 0.35
N GLY A 62 -13.70 -0.98 -0.74
CA GLY A 62 -14.22 0.30 -1.24
C GLY A 62 -15.72 0.20 -1.54
N LYS A 63 -16.48 1.28 -1.35
CA LYS A 63 -17.93 1.35 -1.64
C LYS A 63 -18.22 1.91 -3.03
N ASN A 64 -17.22 2.55 -3.64
CA ASN A 64 -17.21 3.05 -5.01
C ASN A 64 -15.75 3.29 -5.46
N MET A 65 -15.55 3.80 -6.68
CA MET A 65 -14.21 4.06 -7.23
C MET A 65 -13.42 5.14 -6.45
N GLY A 66 -14.09 6.13 -5.86
CA GLY A 66 -13.46 7.18 -5.07
C GLY A 66 -12.84 6.69 -3.75
N ASP A 67 -13.20 5.48 -3.32
CA ASP A 67 -12.59 4.81 -2.17
C ASP A 67 -11.36 3.98 -2.56
N GLY A 68 -10.85 4.07 -3.79
CA GLY A 68 -9.62 3.40 -4.24
C GLY A 68 -8.47 4.38 -4.50
N TRP A 69 -7.42 3.90 -5.16
CA TRP A 69 -6.36 4.69 -5.77
C TRP A 69 -6.44 4.50 -7.29
N GLU A 70 -6.46 5.59 -8.05
CA GLU A 70 -6.53 5.58 -9.51
C GLU A 70 -5.56 6.59 -10.11
N THR A 71 -4.82 6.12 -11.12
CA THR A 71 -3.84 6.93 -11.84
C THR A 71 -4.37 7.44 -13.18
N ARG A 72 -3.70 8.47 -13.70
CA ARG A 72 -4.00 8.99 -15.04
C ARG A 72 -3.60 7.97 -16.10
N ARG A 73 -4.44 7.83 -17.14
CA ARG A 73 -4.09 7.04 -18.33
C ARG A 73 -2.71 7.42 -18.88
N ARG A 74 -1.83 6.43 -18.93
CA ARG A 74 -0.45 6.55 -19.36
C ARG A 74 -0.35 6.35 -20.87
N ARG A 75 0.46 7.18 -21.51
CA ARG A 75 0.74 7.11 -22.97
C ARG A 75 2.24 7.04 -23.27
N THR A 76 3.04 6.87 -22.22
CA THR A 76 4.50 6.77 -22.27
C THR A 76 4.93 5.41 -21.69
N PRO A 77 6.12 4.90 -22.07
CA PRO A 77 6.65 3.68 -21.48
C PRO A 77 6.72 3.74 -19.94
N GLY A 78 6.67 2.56 -19.32
CA GLY A 78 6.71 2.39 -17.87
C GLY A 78 5.36 1.99 -17.28
N ASN A 79 5.26 2.12 -15.97
CA ASN A 79 4.12 1.71 -15.16
C ASN A 79 3.89 2.72 -14.04
N ASP A 80 2.74 2.62 -13.39
CA ASP A 80 2.47 3.35 -12.15
C ASP A 80 2.73 2.47 -10.93
N TRP A 81 3.06 3.12 -9.82
CA TRP A 81 3.46 2.43 -8.61
C TRP A 81 3.09 3.21 -7.36
N VAL A 82 2.97 2.46 -6.26
CA VAL A 82 2.81 2.98 -4.90
C VAL A 82 3.71 2.19 -3.96
N ILE A 83 4.37 2.89 -3.04
CA ILE A 83 5.22 2.29 -2.01
C ILE A 83 4.51 2.38 -0.66
N LEU A 84 4.46 1.23 0.02
CA LEU A 84 3.89 1.09 1.35
C LEU A 84 4.96 0.67 2.35
N ARG A 85 4.88 1.22 3.56
CA ARG A 85 5.52 0.67 4.75
C ARG A 85 4.53 -0.27 5.45
N LEU A 86 5.00 -1.48 5.74
CA LEU A 86 4.25 -2.40 6.58
C LEU A 86 4.18 -1.89 8.01
N ALA A 87 3.06 -2.18 8.68
CA ALA A 87 2.83 -1.89 10.08
C ALA A 87 3.89 -2.53 11.00
N ARG A 88 4.40 -3.68 10.59
CA ARG A 88 5.51 -4.41 11.21
C ARG A 88 6.26 -5.17 10.13
N LYS A 89 7.58 -5.30 10.27
CA LYS A 89 8.37 -6.21 9.42
C LYS A 89 7.82 -7.63 9.55
N GLY A 90 7.82 -8.38 8.45
CA GLY A 90 7.26 -9.72 8.47
C GLY A 90 7.49 -10.51 7.19
N GLU A 91 7.21 -11.80 7.26
CA GLU A 91 7.21 -12.69 6.11
C GLU A 91 5.83 -12.70 5.47
N VAL A 92 5.75 -12.30 4.20
CA VAL A 92 4.50 -12.26 3.46
C VAL A 92 4.06 -13.68 3.11
N ARG A 93 2.79 -14.01 3.40
CA ARG A 93 2.18 -15.32 3.13
C ARG A 93 1.11 -15.25 2.05
N LYS A 94 0.44 -14.10 1.92
CA LYS A 94 -0.66 -13.89 0.97
C LYS A 94 -0.75 -12.43 0.58
N ILE A 95 -0.96 -12.19 -0.70
CA ILE A 95 -1.28 -10.86 -1.24
C ILE A 95 -2.71 -10.86 -1.78
N GLU A 96 -3.45 -9.79 -1.51
CA GLU A 96 -4.72 -9.49 -2.17
C GLU A 96 -4.60 -8.21 -2.98
N VAL A 97 -5.03 -8.26 -4.24
CA VAL A 97 -5.27 -7.08 -5.08
C VAL A 97 -6.75 -7.06 -5.45
N ASP A 98 -7.49 -6.07 -4.94
CA ASP A 98 -8.93 -5.92 -5.21
C ASP A 98 -9.16 -4.76 -6.18
N THR A 99 -9.75 -5.05 -7.34
CA THR A 99 -10.13 -4.06 -8.36
C THR A 99 -11.61 -3.65 -8.25
N ASN A 100 -12.24 -3.86 -7.08
CA ASN A 100 -13.64 -3.50 -6.82
C ASN A 100 -14.02 -2.12 -7.40
N PHE A 101 -15.14 -2.05 -8.10
CA PHE A 101 -15.68 -0.89 -8.82
C PHE A 101 -14.86 -0.38 -10.02
N PHE A 102 -13.62 -0.83 -10.23
CA PHE A 102 -12.85 -0.52 -11.43
C PHE A 102 -13.21 -1.50 -12.56
N LYS A 103 -14.25 -1.14 -13.31
CA LYS A 103 -14.84 -2.01 -14.35
C LYS A 103 -14.23 -1.84 -15.73
N GLY A 104 -13.81 -0.61 -16.06
CA GLY A 104 -13.25 -0.26 -17.37
C GLY A 104 -11.87 0.39 -17.31
N ASN A 105 -11.37 0.64 -16.10
CA ASN A 105 -10.13 1.35 -15.81
C ASN A 105 -9.33 0.66 -14.70
N TYR A 106 -9.51 -0.65 -14.50
CA TYR A 106 -8.59 -1.46 -13.72
C TYR A 106 -7.27 -1.64 -14.50
N PRO A 107 -6.14 -1.84 -13.82
CA PRO A 107 -4.89 -2.13 -14.51
C PRO A 107 -4.90 -3.51 -15.16
N ASP A 108 -4.19 -3.65 -16.29
CA ASP A 108 -4.12 -4.91 -17.03
C ASP A 108 -3.42 -6.00 -16.21
N ARG A 109 -2.34 -5.60 -15.52
CA ARG A 109 -1.49 -6.45 -14.70
C ARG A 109 -0.99 -5.71 -13.47
N CYS A 110 -0.55 -6.46 -12.47
CA CYS A 110 0.23 -5.93 -11.36
C CYS A 110 1.44 -6.81 -11.04
N SER A 111 2.46 -6.24 -10.40
CA SER A 111 3.52 -6.98 -9.72
C SER A 111 3.77 -6.34 -8.36
N VAL A 112 4.46 -7.04 -7.47
CA VAL A 112 4.86 -6.50 -6.17
C VAL A 112 6.33 -6.74 -5.96
N ASP A 113 7.06 -5.67 -5.71
CA ASP A 113 8.42 -5.74 -5.20
C ASP A 113 8.41 -5.50 -3.68
N ALA A 114 9.40 -6.03 -2.98
CA ALA A 114 9.58 -5.83 -1.55
C ALA A 114 11.04 -5.59 -1.21
N VAL A 115 11.26 -4.98 -0.05
CA VAL A 115 12.59 -4.75 0.49
C VAL A 115 12.56 -4.73 2.01
N PHE A 116 13.68 -5.12 2.61
CA PHE A 116 13.97 -4.86 4.01
C PHE A 116 14.93 -3.69 4.13
N LEU A 117 14.45 -2.56 4.68
CA LEU A 117 15.29 -1.41 5.00
C LEU A 117 15.73 -1.52 6.48
N PRO A 118 17.04 -1.66 6.77
CA PRO A 118 17.55 -1.87 8.12
C PRO A 118 17.53 -0.60 8.99
N VAL A 119 17.42 0.57 8.37
CA VAL A 119 17.27 1.86 9.04
C VAL A 119 15.84 2.32 8.83
N ASP A 120 15.18 2.71 9.92
CA ASP A 120 13.86 3.32 9.82
C ASP A 120 13.95 4.58 8.96
N LEU A 121 13.03 4.69 8.00
CA LEU A 121 12.90 5.91 7.22
C LEU A 121 12.59 7.09 8.16
N PRO A 122 13.14 8.29 7.90
CA PRO A 122 12.83 9.45 8.71
C PRO A 122 11.32 9.71 8.72
N SER A 123 10.78 10.08 9.88
CA SER A 123 9.34 10.31 10.06
C SER A 123 8.77 11.39 9.14
N ASN A 124 9.63 12.31 8.67
CA ASN A 124 9.32 13.33 7.69
C ASN A 124 10.02 13.03 6.36
N LEU A 125 9.48 12.06 5.62
CA LEU A 125 9.91 11.85 4.24
C LEU A 125 9.64 13.12 3.41
N PRO A 126 10.52 13.45 2.45
CA PRO A 126 10.26 14.51 1.49
C PRO A 126 8.91 14.29 0.78
N ALA A 127 8.14 15.38 0.63
CA ALA A 127 6.83 15.33 -0.03
C ALA A 127 6.91 15.29 -1.56
N ASP A 128 8.08 14.96 -2.13
CA ASP A 128 8.37 14.96 -3.56
C ASP A 128 8.01 13.63 -4.25
N ASN A 129 7.54 12.64 -3.49
CA ASN A 129 7.28 11.26 -3.94
C ASN A 129 8.51 10.60 -4.61
N SER A 130 9.73 10.99 -4.24
CA SER A 130 10.98 10.42 -4.76
C SER A 130 11.65 9.56 -3.69
N PRO A 131 11.62 8.21 -3.82
CA PRO A 131 12.34 7.31 -2.93
C PRO A 131 13.85 7.57 -2.87
N GLU A 132 14.42 8.15 -3.92
CA GLU A 132 15.82 8.55 -4.01
C GLU A 132 16.16 9.67 -3.01
N SER A 133 15.19 10.51 -2.65
CA SER A 133 15.35 11.60 -1.68
C SER A 133 15.28 11.13 -0.21
N TRP A 134 15.01 9.85 0.07
CA TRP A 134 14.81 9.34 1.43
C TRP A 134 16.10 9.18 2.25
N GLY A 135 17.26 9.52 1.68
CA GLY A 135 18.56 9.36 2.34
C GLY A 135 19.05 7.91 2.40
N THR A 136 18.36 6.99 1.74
CA THR A 136 18.77 5.59 1.56
C THR A 136 19.38 5.42 0.17
N ALA A 137 20.71 5.28 0.09
CA ALA A 137 21.37 5.04 -1.19
C ALA A 137 20.94 3.69 -1.77
N ASN A 138 20.42 3.70 -3.00
CA ASN A 138 20.11 2.53 -3.84
C ASN A 138 19.24 1.46 -3.16
N ILE A 139 17.94 1.74 -2.98
CA ILE A 139 16.97 0.73 -2.51
C ILE A 139 16.93 -0.45 -3.50
N ALA A 140 17.43 -1.61 -3.06
CA ALA A 140 17.48 -2.83 -3.85
C ALA A 140 16.15 -3.61 -3.72
N TRP A 141 15.15 -3.18 -4.48
CA TRP A 141 13.86 -3.87 -4.58
C TRP A 141 14.03 -5.29 -5.14
N GLN A 142 13.39 -6.26 -4.49
CA GLN A 142 13.34 -7.66 -4.92
C GLN A 142 11.90 -8.03 -5.30
N THR A 143 11.71 -8.76 -6.39
CA THR A 143 10.36 -9.17 -6.81
C THR A 143 9.78 -10.20 -5.85
N LEU A 144 8.70 -9.82 -5.18
CA LEU A 144 7.93 -10.68 -4.28
C LEU A 144 6.80 -11.40 -5.03
N LEU A 145 6.09 -10.68 -5.89
CA LEU A 145 5.05 -11.21 -6.77
C LEU A 145 5.39 -10.81 -8.22
N PRO A 146 5.76 -11.77 -9.10
CA PRO A 146 5.93 -11.51 -10.53
C PRO A 146 4.65 -10.98 -11.18
N GLU A 147 4.73 -10.39 -12.38
CA GLU A 147 3.56 -9.84 -13.09
C GLU A 147 2.39 -10.84 -13.18
N GLN A 148 1.23 -10.45 -12.67
CA GLN A 148 -0.03 -11.21 -12.70
C GLN A 148 -1.09 -10.46 -13.49
N LYS A 149 -1.91 -11.21 -14.24
CA LYS A 149 -3.08 -10.66 -14.93
C LYS A 149 -4.18 -10.32 -13.93
N LEU A 150 -4.78 -9.15 -14.09
CA LEU A 150 -5.94 -8.74 -13.31
C LEU A 150 -7.23 -8.78 -14.14
N GLN A 151 -8.35 -8.82 -13.42
CA GLN A 151 -9.70 -8.78 -13.96
C GLN A 151 -10.45 -7.57 -13.39
N ALA A 152 -11.44 -7.10 -14.13
CA ALA A 152 -12.33 -6.03 -13.71
C ALA A 152 -13.12 -6.43 -12.46
N ASP A 153 -13.28 -5.51 -11.51
CA ASP A 153 -14.22 -5.63 -10.38
C ASP A 153 -14.08 -6.94 -9.58
N ARG A 154 -12.84 -7.32 -9.25
CA ARG A 154 -12.53 -8.63 -8.67
C ARG A 154 -11.45 -8.60 -7.60
N GLN A 155 -11.59 -9.47 -6.60
CA GLN A 155 -10.53 -9.81 -5.66
C GLN A 155 -9.61 -10.87 -6.25
N HIS A 156 -8.31 -10.60 -6.23
CA HIS A 156 -7.25 -11.50 -6.67
C HIS A 156 -6.42 -11.86 -5.45
N PHE A 157 -6.24 -13.16 -5.20
CA PHE A 157 -5.48 -13.67 -4.07
C PHE A 157 -4.28 -14.45 -4.61
N PHE A 158 -3.10 -14.12 -4.12
CA PHE A 158 -1.84 -14.71 -4.55
C PHE A 158 -1.13 -15.30 -3.35
N GLU A 159 -0.75 -16.57 -3.46
CA GLU A 159 -0.07 -17.34 -2.41
C GLU A 159 1.01 -18.22 -3.04
N ALA A 160 0.65 -19.02 -4.05
CA ALA A 160 1.57 -19.91 -4.75
C ALA A 160 2.56 -19.18 -5.67
N GLU A 161 2.21 -17.97 -6.11
CA GLU A 161 3.00 -17.14 -7.01
C GLU A 161 4.10 -16.34 -6.27
N LEU A 162 4.00 -16.27 -4.94
CA LEU A 162 4.90 -15.49 -4.12
C LEU A 162 6.31 -16.12 -4.07
N GLN A 163 7.30 -15.26 -4.24
CA GLN A 163 8.71 -15.62 -4.03
C GLN A 163 9.05 -15.57 -2.54
N THR A 164 10.00 -16.41 -2.11
CA THR A 164 10.46 -16.42 -0.73
C THR A 164 11.62 -15.42 -0.55
N LEU A 165 11.35 -14.29 0.10
CA LEU A 165 12.34 -13.23 0.34
C LEU A 165 12.77 -13.10 1.82
N GLY A 166 12.15 -13.86 2.73
CA GLY A 166 12.28 -13.64 4.17
C GLY A 166 11.51 -12.42 4.65
N ALA A 167 11.95 -11.82 5.76
CA ALA A 167 11.28 -10.68 6.36
C ALA A 167 11.49 -9.39 5.54
N VAL A 168 10.40 -8.68 5.25
CA VAL A 168 10.39 -7.39 4.54
C VAL A 168 9.62 -6.35 5.36
N ASN A 169 9.86 -5.06 5.11
CA ASN A 169 9.15 -3.97 5.80
C ASN A 169 8.58 -2.90 4.86
N HIS A 170 8.94 -2.94 3.58
CA HIS A 170 8.36 -2.08 2.55
C HIS A 170 7.98 -2.90 1.32
N LEU A 171 6.89 -2.48 0.66
CA LEU A 171 6.45 -3.05 -0.62
C LEU A 171 6.24 -1.94 -1.64
N ARG A 172 6.44 -2.27 -2.91
CA ARG A 172 6.05 -1.46 -4.05
C ARG A 172 5.05 -2.26 -4.87
N LEU A 173 3.79 -1.83 -4.87
CA LEU A 173 2.80 -2.33 -5.81
C LEU A 173 3.00 -1.60 -7.13
N ASN A 174 3.24 -2.35 -8.20
CA ASN A 174 3.32 -1.86 -9.57
C ASN A 174 2.04 -2.23 -10.32
N ILE A 175 1.45 -1.29 -11.05
CA ILE A 175 0.29 -1.52 -11.92
C ILE A 175 0.63 -1.15 -13.36
N PHE A 176 0.22 -1.99 -14.31
CA PHE A 176 0.66 -1.88 -15.70
C PHE A 176 -0.51 -1.66 -16.67
N PRO A 177 -0.42 -0.66 -17.57
CA PRO A 177 0.49 0.49 -17.53
C PRO A 177 0.08 1.55 -16.49
N ASP A 178 -1.21 1.57 -16.13
CA ASP A 178 -1.91 2.52 -15.27
C ASP A 178 -3.26 1.92 -14.84
N GLY A 179 -4.06 2.63 -14.04
CA GLY A 179 -5.44 2.27 -13.73
C GLY A 179 -5.78 2.44 -12.27
N GLY A 180 -6.86 1.79 -11.83
CA GLY A 180 -7.37 1.88 -10.48
C GLY A 180 -7.40 0.56 -9.71
N VAL A 181 -7.02 0.63 -8.44
CA VAL A 181 -7.05 -0.47 -7.47
C VAL A 181 -7.82 -0.03 -6.24
N SER A 182 -8.76 -0.86 -5.79
CA SER A 182 -9.59 -0.58 -4.62
C SER A 182 -8.83 -0.87 -3.33
N ARG A 183 -8.28 -2.08 -3.19
CA ARG A 183 -7.53 -2.49 -2.00
C ARG A 183 -6.28 -3.27 -2.35
N PHE A 184 -5.30 -3.16 -1.48
CA PHE A 184 -4.10 -3.96 -1.48
C PHE A 184 -3.87 -4.48 -0.06
N ARG A 185 -3.86 -5.81 0.11
CA ARG A 185 -3.64 -6.46 1.40
C ARG A 185 -2.40 -7.32 1.37
N VAL A 186 -1.64 -7.28 2.45
CA VAL A 186 -0.42 -8.06 2.61
C VAL A 186 -0.53 -8.82 3.92
N SER A 187 -1.03 -10.05 3.84
CA SER A 187 -1.15 -10.92 4.99
C SER A 187 0.13 -11.73 5.19
N GLY A 188 0.62 -11.78 6.42
CA GLY A 188 1.87 -12.44 6.75
C GLY A 188 2.00 -12.68 8.24
N VAL A 189 3.16 -13.20 8.63
CA VAL A 189 3.55 -13.37 10.03
C VAL A 189 4.55 -12.27 10.40
N LYS A 190 4.44 -11.73 11.61
CA LYS A 190 5.41 -10.73 12.09
C LYS A 190 6.79 -11.39 12.22
N ALA A 191 7.84 -10.65 11.86
CA ALA A 191 9.21 -11.04 12.16
C ALA A 191 9.68 -10.27 13.40
N ASP A 192 10.41 -10.95 14.28
CA ASP A 192 10.98 -10.37 15.50
C ASP A 192 12.23 -9.52 15.19
#